data_AF-A0A5J4QIC0-F1
#
_entry.id   AF-A0A5J4QIC0-F1
#
_cell.length_a   1.000
_cell.length_b   1.000
_cell.length_c   1.000
_cell.angle_alpha   90.00
_cell.angle_beta   90.00
_cell.angle_gamma   90.00
#
_symmetry.space_group_name_H-M   'P 1'
#
loop_
_entity.id
_entity.type
_entity.pdbx_description
1 polymer ?
#
loop_
_entity_poly.entity_id
_entity_poly.type
_entity_poly.pdbx_seq_one_letter_code
_entity_poly.pdbx_strand_id
1 'polypeptide(L)' 'MFEKNKYVENVPIELQRLLDKNKEAKDFFEILSKSYQKGYCDWVGAAKQETTRQTRAEKAILMLQNKQKTLKTV' A
#
# COMPACT_ATOMS: atom_id res chain seq x y z
N MET A 1 21.21 14.85 4.60
CA MET A 1 20.46 13.58 4.72
C MET A 1 19.01 13.94 4.96
N PHE A 2 18.13 13.75 3.99
CA PHE A 2 16.73 14.15 4.12
C PHE A 2 15.93 13.06 4.84
N GLU A 3 15.23 13.46 5.89
CA GLU A 3 14.41 12.62 6.76
C GLU A 3 13.41 11.78 5.96
N LYS A 4 13.73 10.49 5.77
CA LYS A 4 12.78 9.49 5.28
C LYS A 4 11.82 9.14 6.41
N ASN A 5 10.84 9.98 6.64
CA ASN A 5 9.53 9.58 7.19
C ASN A 5 8.64 10.80 7.27
N LYS A 6 7.71 10.94 6.32
CA LYS A 6 6.47 11.63 6.61
C LYS A 6 5.35 10.84 6.00
N TYR A 7 4.94 9.87 6.81
CA TYR A 7 3.66 9.18 6.84
C TYR A 7 2.70 9.69 5.78
N VAL A 8 2.32 8.81 4.85
CA VAL A 8 1.08 8.98 4.11
C VAL A 8 -0.01 9.05 5.18
N GLU A 9 -0.51 10.25 5.46
CA GLU A 9 -1.65 10.43 6.33
C GLU A 9 -2.75 9.50 5.79
N ASN A 10 -3.15 8.51 6.60
CA ASN A 10 -4.24 7.57 6.34
C ASN A 10 -3.91 6.33 5.49
N VAL A 11 -2.83 5.59 5.78
CA VAL A 11 -2.71 4.19 5.31
C VAL A 11 -3.78 3.34 6.01
N PRO A 12 -4.68 2.64 5.28
CA PRO A 12 -5.65 1.74 5.90
C PRO A 12 -4.98 0.67 6.75
N ILE A 13 -5.57 0.36 7.91
CA ILE A 13 -4.96 -0.55 8.89
C ILE A 13 -4.67 -1.94 8.31
N GLU A 14 -5.53 -2.43 7.41
CA GLU A 14 -5.37 -3.70 6.72
C GLU A 14 -4.13 -3.70 5.83
N LEU A 15 -3.86 -2.60 5.13
CA LEU A 15 -2.67 -2.45 4.30
C LEU A 15 -1.41 -2.27 5.16
N GLN A 16 -1.47 -1.42 6.19
CA GLN A 16 -0.34 -1.16 7.07
C GLN A 16 0.16 -2.45 7.74
N ARG A 17 -0.75 -3.26 8.30
CA ARG A 17 -0.40 -4.55 8.93
C ARG A 17 0.32 -5.49 7.99
N LEU A 18 -0.05 -5.51 6.71
CA LEU A 18 0.58 -6.38 5.73
C LEU A 18 1.93 -5.83 5.25
N LEU A 19 2.06 -4.51 5.10
CA LEU A 19 3.33 -3.86 4.79
C LEU A 19 4.36 -4.11 5.91
N ASP A 20 3.94 -4.01 7.17
CA ASP A 20 4.83 -4.27 8.32
C ASP A 20 5.31 -5.72 8.38
N LYS A 21 4.56 -6.66 7.80
CA LYS A 21 4.95 -8.08 7.67
C LYS A 21 5.77 -8.38 6.40
N ASN A 22 5.69 -7.54 5.37
CA ASN A 22 6.37 -7.74 4.09
C ASN A 22 7.37 -6.61 3.82
N LYS A 23 8.63 -6.83 4.22
CA LYS A 23 9.70 -5.84 4.08
C LYS A 23 9.89 -5.39 2.63
N GLU A 24 9.88 -6.30 1.67
CA GLU A 24 10.07 -5.96 0.25
C GLU A 24 8.96 -5.04 -0.28
N ALA A 25 7.70 -5.38 0.00
CA ALA A 25 6.56 -4.57 -0.39
C ALA A 25 6.60 -3.19 0.28
N LYS A 26 6.98 -3.13 1.56
CA LYS A 26 7.12 -1.89 2.33
C LYS A 26 8.23 -0.99 1.80
N ASP A 27 9.41 -1.54 1.57
CA ASP A 27 10.54 -0.79 1.01
C ASP A 27 10.15 -0.19 -0.35
N PHE A 28 9.49 -0.97 -1.22
CA PHE A 28 9.02 -0.46 -2.50
C PHE A 28 7.92 0.59 -2.35
N PHE A 29 6.94 0.36 -1.47
CA PHE A 29 5.87 1.31 -1.19
C PHE A 29 6.42 2.65 -0.68
N GLU A 30 7.40 2.64 0.22
CA GLU A 30 7.99 3.84 0.81
C GLU A 30 8.79 4.69 -0.18
N ILE A 31 9.34 4.10 -1.26
CA ILE A 31 10.02 4.86 -2.33
C ILE A 31 9.06 5.41 -3.38
N LEU A 32 7.81 4.96 -3.42
CA LEU A 32 6.82 5.47 -4.37
C LEU A 32 6.52 6.96 -4.09
N SER A 33 6.18 7.71 -5.15
CA SER A 33 5.66 9.06 -4.98
C SER A 33 4.35 9.04 -4.17
N LYS A 34 4.05 10.13 -3.47
CA LYS A 34 2.83 10.29 -2.65
C LYS A 34 1.56 9.96 -3.44
N SER A 35 1.49 10.32 -4.73
CA SER A 35 0.32 10.03 -5.57
C SER A 35 0.10 8.53 -5.78
N TYR A 36 1.18 7.75 -5.93
CA TYR A 36 1.08 6.29 -6.07
C TYR A 36 0.74 5.62 -4.74
N GLN A 37 1.38 6.06 -3.64
CA GLN A 37 1.03 5.59 -2.30
C GLN A 37 -0.45 5.84 -1.99
N LYS A 38 -0.92 7.07 -2.25
CA LYS A 38 -2.33 7.44 -2.10
C LYS A 38 -3.25 6.56 -2.96
N GLY A 39 -2.86 6.22 -4.19
CA GLY A 39 -3.65 5.33 -5.04
C GLY A 39 -3.89 3.96 -4.39
N TYR A 40 -2.87 3.35 -3.80
CA TYR A 40 -3.02 2.11 -3.04
C TYR A 40 -3.89 2.29 -1.79
N CYS A 41 -3.63 3.35 -1.01
CA CYS A 41 -4.41 3.65 0.20
C CYS A 41 -5.89 3.90 -0.11
N ASP A 42 -6.20 4.71 -1.11
CA ASP A 42 -7.56 5.02 -1.57
C ASP A 42 -8.26 3.75 -2.04
N TRP A 43 -7.60 2.90 -2.83
CA TRP A 43 -8.22 1.69 -3.35
C TRP A 43 -8.57 0.69 -2.26
N VAL A 44 -7.66 0.47 -1.31
CA VAL A 44 -7.94 -0.37 -0.14
C VAL A 44 -9.02 0.28 0.72
N GLY A 45 -8.85 1.54 1.11
CA GLY A 45 -9.73 2.27 2.02
C GLY A 45 -11.14 2.56 1.47
N ALA A 46 -11.32 2.63 0.15
CA ALA A 46 -12.62 2.85 -0.47
C ALA A 46 -13.60 1.66 -0.29
N ALA A 47 -13.12 0.49 0.10
CA ALA A 47 -14.01 -0.64 0.38
C ALA A 47 -14.73 -0.48 1.74
N LYS A 48 -16.07 -0.49 1.69
CA LYS A 48 -16.93 -0.39 2.88
C LYS A 48 -16.83 -1.64 3.78
N GLN A 49 -16.71 -2.82 3.17
CA GLN A 49 -16.62 -4.10 3.87
C GLN A 49 -15.17 -4.41 4.25
N GLU A 50 -14.95 -4.80 5.51
CA GLU A 50 -13.62 -5.14 6.02
C GLU A 50 -12.97 -6.29 5.25
N THR A 51 -13.74 -7.35 4.96
CA THR A 51 -13.26 -8.49 4.16
C THR A 51 -12.73 -8.05 2.80
N THR A 52 -13.39 -7.08 2.16
CA THR A 52 -12.95 -6.53 0.88
C THR A 52 -11.70 -5.66 1.04
N ARG A 53 -11.57 -4.90 2.14
CA ARG A 53 -10.32 -4.17 2.45
C ARG A 53 -9.16 -5.14 2.62
N GLN A 54 -9.35 -6.23 3.34
CA GLN A 54 -8.34 -7.28 3.52
C GLN A 54 -7.91 -7.88 2.18
N THR A 55 -8.85 -8.34 1.34
CA THR A 55 -8.51 -8.89 0.01
C THR A 55 -7.81 -7.88 -0.90
N ARG A 56 -8.20 -6.59 -0.86
CA ARG A 56 -7.51 -5.54 -1.62
C ARG A 56 -6.11 -5.27 -1.08
N ALA A 57 -5.94 -5.28 0.24
CA ALA A 57 -4.63 -5.12 0.88
C ALA A 57 -3.68 -6.26 0.51
N GLU A 58 -4.15 -7.52 0.52
CA GLU A 58 -3.38 -8.67 0.05
C GLU A 58 -2.96 -8.53 -1.41
N LYS A 59 -3.88 -8.13 -2.30
CA LYS A 59 -3.55 -7.85 -3.71
C LYS A 59 -2.56 -6.70 -3.85
N ALA A 60 -2.66 -5.66 -3.03
CA ALA A 60 -1.72 -4.56 -3.02
C ALA A 60 -0.30 -5.05 -2.69
N ILE A 61 -0.14 -5.93 -1.70
CA ILE A 61 1.16 -6.52 -1.38
C ILE A 61 1.76 -7.27 -2.58
N LEU A 62 0.98 -8.12 -3.25
CA LEU A 62 1.44 -8.86 -4.43
C LEU A 62 1.93 -7.91 -5.54
N MET A 63 1.18 -6.83 -5.80
CA MET A 63 1.58 -5.81 -6.77
C MET A 63 2.87 -5.09 -6.36
N LEU A 64 3.01 -4.73 -5.08
CA LEU A 64 4.17 -4.03 -4.56
C LEU A 64 5.43 -4.90 -4.56
N GLN A 65 5.30 -6.19 -4.24
CA GLN A 65 6.38 -7.18 -4.40
C GLN A 65 6.83 -7.28 -5.86
N ASN A 66 5.89 -7.21 -6.80
CA ASN A 66 6.18 -7.16 -8.23
C ASN A 66 6.67 -5.78 -8.72
N LYS A 67 7.00 -4.86 -7.81
CA LYS A 67 7.47 -3.48 -8.12
C LYS A 67 6.51 -2.70 -9.02
N GLN A 68 5.22 -3.00 -8.91
CA GLN A 68 4.19 -2.33 -9.67
C GLN A 68 3.81 -1.02 -8.97
N LYS A 69 3.97 0.11 -9.65
CA LYS A 69 3.67 1.44 -9.08
C LYS A 69 2.20 1.87 -9.17
N THR A 70 1.41 1.19 -9.99
CA THR A 70 0.00 1.51 -10.27
C THR A 70 -0.90 0.30 -10.03
N LEU A 71 -2.17 0.53 -9.74
CA LEU A 71 -3.20 -0.51 -9.71
C LEU A 71 -3.51 -0.99 -11.13
N LYS A 72 -2.72 -1.90 -11.66
CA LYS A 72 -3.04 -2.66 -12.86
C LYS A 72 -3.40 -4.07 -12.39
N THR A 73 -4.53 -4.58 -12.86
CA THR A 73 -4.82 -6.01 -12.74
C THR A 73 -3.71 -6.76 -13.46
N VAL A 74 -2.92 -7.52 -12.68
CA VAL A 74 -2.17 -8.66 -13.21
C VAL A 74 -3.14 -9.70 -13.76
#